data_AF-A0A974U0T9-F1
#
_entry.id   AF-A0A974U0T9-F1
#
_cell.length_a   1.000
_cell.length_b   1.000
_cell.length_c   1.000
_cell.angle_alpha   90.00
_cell.angle_beta   90.00
_cell.angle_gamma   90.00
#
_symmetry.space_group_name_H-M   'P 1'
#
loop_
_entity.id
_entity.type
_entity.pdbx_description
1 polymer ?
#
loop_
_entity_poly.entity_id
_entity_poly.type
_entity_poly.pdbx_seq_one_letter_code
_entity_poly.pdbx_strand_id
1 'polypeptide(L)'
;MMDPEEGSLCFVAGLTFIKGAEHTDAAYDLMDAILSPETGKYLIETYGFGHSNRKAFDLVAPEVLTKNALPRDVEEFFSKGVLLKAFSRNEQFAKVFQEIKSGF
;
A
#
# COMPACT_ATOMS: atom_id res chain seq x y z
N MET A 1 12.55 -5.37 8.73
CA MET A 1 12.25 -5.05 7.32
C MET A 1 13.59 -4.87 6.60
N MET A 2 13.69 -5.11 5.30
CA MET A 2 14.91 -4.77 4.55
C MET A 2 15.01 -3.25 4.43
N ASP A 3 16.21 -2.69 4.61
CA ASP A 3 16.49 -1.25 4.48
C ASP A 3 17.67 -1.07 3.50
N PRO A 4 17.43 -1.27 2.19
CA PRO A 4 18.45 -1.11 1.17
C PRO A 4 18.80 0.37 0.97
N GLU A 5 20.09 0.66 0.71
CA GLU A 5 20.59 2.02 0.49
C GLU A 5 19.93 2.69 -0.72
N GLU A 6 19.58 1.91 -1.74
CA GLU A 6 18.90 2.37 -2.95
C GLU A 6 17.40 2.64 -2.76
N GLY A 7 16.86 2.35 -1.58
CA GLY A 7 15.47 2.51 -1.23
C GLY A 7 14.61 1.28 -1.52
N SER A 8 13.55 1.10 -0.73
CA SER A 8 12.62 -0.02 -0.89
C SER A 8 11.55 0.29 -1.94
N LEU A 9 11.10 -0.72 -2.70
CA LEU A 9 9.96 -0.55 -3.61
C LEU A 9 8.70 -0.18 -2.80
N CYS A 10 8.09 0.95 -3.14
CA CYS A 10 6.87 1.43 -2.53
C CYS A 10 5.71 1.36 -3.53
N PHE A 11 4.52 1.02 -3.04
CA PHE A 11 3.28 1.04 -3.81
C PHE A 11 2.15 1.58 -2.93
N VAL A 12 1.12 2.11 -3.57
CA VAL A 12 -0.12 2.54 -2.91
C VAL A 12 -1.25 1.73 -3.49
N ALA A 13 -1.90 0.93 -2.64
CA ALA A 13 -3.12 0.22 -2.99
C ALA A 13 -4.35 1.06 -2.61
N GLY A 14 -5.46 0.85 -3.32
CA GLY A 14 -6.71 1.55 -3.05
C GLY A 14 -7.90 0.86 -3.71
N LEU A 15 -9.10 1.26 -3.30
CA LEU A 15 -10.34 0.79 -3.92
C LEU A 15 -10.72 1.68 -5.10
N THR A 16 -11.24 1.06 -6.15
CA THR A 16 -11.85 1.74 -7.29
C THR A 16 -13.27 1.24 -7.48
N PHE A 17 -14.21 2.15 -7.74
CA PHE A 17 -15.57 1.80 -8.12
C PHE A 17 -15.65 1.52 -9.62
N ILE A 18 -16.07 0.31 -9.99
CA ILE A 18 -16.18 -0.09 -11.40
C ILE A 18 -17.47 0.49 -11.98
N LYS A 19 -17.35 1.12 -13.15
CA LYS A 19 -18.50 1.72 -13.85
C LYS A 19 -19.56 0.66 -14.14
N GLY A 20 -20.79 0.92 -13.72
CA GLY A 20 -21.93 0.02 -13.94
C GLY A 20 -22.05 -1.11 -12.91
N ALA A 21 -21.23 -1.12 -11.85
CA ALA A 21 -21.44 -2.03 -10.73
C ALA A 21 -22.78 -1.74 -10.03
N GLU A 22 -23.49 -2.81 -9.68
CA GLU A 22 -24.72 -2.76 -8.90
C GLU A 22 -24.42 -2.39 -7.43
N HIS A 23 -25.45 -2.00 -6.67
CA HIS A 23 -25.35 -1.69 -5.24
C HIS A 23 -24.37 -0.56 -4.87
N THR A 24 -24.51 0.59 -5.53
CA THR A 24 -23.66 1.78 -5.33
C THR A 24 -23.56 2.21 -3.86
N ASP A 25 -24.67 2.23 -3.11
CA ASP A 25 -24.68 2.65 -1.71
C ASP A 25 -23.80 1.73 -0.85
N ALA A 26 -23.94 0.41 -0.99
CA ALA A 26 -23.12 -0.55 -0.27
C ALA A 26 -21.63 -0.45 -0.63
N ALA A 27 -21.31 -0.09 -1.88
CA ALA A 27 -19.92 0.13 -2.28
C ALA A 27 -19.33 1.37 -1.59
N TYR A 28 -20.11 2.45 -1.46
CA TYR A 28 -19.68 3.64 -0.72
C TYR A 28 -19.55 3.37 0.78
N ASP A 29 -20.47 2.60 1.37
CA ASP A 29 -20.37 2.17 2.78
C ASP A 29 -19.07 1.40 3.03
N LEU A 30 -18.69 0.50 2.11
CA LEU A 30 -17.43 -0.23 2.21
C LEU A 30 -16.20 0.69 2.06
N MET A 31 -16.23 1.63 1.12
CA MET A 31 -15.15 2.59 0.92
C MET A 31 -14.96 3.48 2.16
N ASP A 32 -16.05 3.95 2.77
CA ASP A 32 -16.01 4.74 4.00
C ASP A 32 -15.46 3.92 5.17
N ALA A 33 -15.94 2.68 5.33
CA ALA A 33 -15.45 1.77 6.36
C ALA A 33 -13.94 1.51 6.23
N ILE A 34 -13.44 1.28 5.01
CA ILE A 34 -12.00 1.07 4.77
C ILE A 34 -11.18 2.32 5.09
N LEU A 35 -11.71 3.52 4.88
CA LEU A 35 -11.02 4.77 5.21
C LEU A 35 -11.05 5.10 6.72
N SER A 36 -11.77 4.34 7.54
CA SER A 36 -11.84 4.57 8.98
C SER A 36 -10.47 4.45 9.68
N PRO A 37 -10.21 5.25 10.74
CA PRO A 37 -9.02 5.09 11.56
C PRO A 37 -8.87 3.68 12.14
N GLU A 38 -9.98 3.04 12.50
CA GLU A 38 -10.03 1.71 13.11
C GLU A 38 -9.59 0.62 12.13
N THR A 39 -10.05 0.67 10.88
CA THR A 39 -9.57 -0.23 9.82
C THR A 39 -8.08 0.02 9.55
N GLY A 40 -7.64 1.28 9.49
CA GLY A 40 -6.22 1.59 9.34
C GLY A 40 -5.36 1.02 10.47
N LYS A 41 -5.80 1.16 11.73
CA LYS A 41 -5.12 0.56 12.89
C LYS A 41 -5.01 -0.96 12.73
N TYR A 42 -6.12 -1.61 12.40
CA TYR A 42 -6.16 -3.06 12.19
C TYR A 42 -5.17 -3.52 11.12
N LEU A 43 -5.08 -2.80 9.99
CA LEU A 43 -4.15 -3.11 8.90
C LEU A 43 -2.68 -2.93 9.33
N ILE A 44 -2.38 -1.87 10.07
CA ILE A 44 -1.03 -1.60 10.58
C ILE A 44 -0.60 -2.68 11.58
N GLU A 45 -1.46 -3.04 12.54
CA GLU A 45 -1.13 -3.98 13.60
C GLU A 45 -1.08 -5.44 13.12
N THR A 46 -1.97 -5.82 12.20
CA THR A 46 -2.12 -7.21 11.75
C THR A 46 -1.20 -7.55 10.58
N TYR A 47 -1.10 -6.65 9.60
CA TYR A 47 -0.41 -6.92 8.33
C TYR A 47 0.84 -6.08 8.13
N GLY A 48 1.09 -5.09 8.98
CA GLY A 48 2.21 -4.17 8.80
C GLY A 48 2.04 -3.23 7.61
N PHE A 49 0.81 -3.06 7.12
CA PHE A 49 0.52 -2.14 6.02
C PHE A 49 0.22 -0.74 6.56
N GLY A 50 0.89 0.26 6.00
CA GLY A 50 0.52 1.66 6.21
C GLY A 50 -0.89 1.95 5.69
N HIS A 51 -1.46 3.07 6.13
CA HIS A 51 -2.81 3.47 5.77
C HIS A 51 -2.87 4.92 5.28
N SER A 52 -3.81 5.24 4.38
CA SER A 52 -3.98 6.61 3.85
C SER A 52 -4.56 7.58 4.89
N ASN A 53 -5.22 7.06 5.92
CA ASN A 53 -5.75 7.87 7.02
C ASN A 53 -4.70 8.07 8.11
N ARG A 54 -4.13 9.27 8.21
CA ARG A 54 -3.13 9.63 9.24
C ARG A 54 -3.60 9.35 10.67
N LYS A 55 -4.90 9.47 10.94
CA LYS A 55 -5.48 9.26 12.28
C LYS A 55 -5.31 7.81 12.76
N ALA A 56 -5.16 6.86 11.84
CA ALA A 56 -4.88 5.47 12.20
C ALA A 56 -3.54 5.32 12.95
N PHE A 57 -2.52 6.10 12.58
CA PHE A 57 -1.20 6.06 13.20
C PHE A 57 -1.19 6.64 14.63
N ASP A 58 -2.18 7.45 14.98
CA ASP A 58 -2.38 7.98 16.33
C ASP A 58 -2.97 6.91 17.26
N LEU A 59 -3.62 5.88 16.69
CA LEU A 59 -4.24 4.77 17.44
C LEU A 59 -3.30 3.57 17.64
N VAL A 60 -2.09 3.61 17.04
CA VAL A 60 -1.11 2.52 17.06
C VAL A 60 0.07 2.89 17.96
N ALA A 61 0.52 1.92 18.75
CA ALA A 61 1.68 2.07 19.62
C ALA A 61 2.95 2.42 18.81
N PRO A 62 3.79 3.36 19.26
CA PRO A 62 5.01 3.75 18.53
C PRO A 62 5.92 2.57 18.17
N GLU A 63 6.02 1.57 19.04
CA GLU A 63 6.87 0.40 18.86
C GLU A 63 6.42 -0.46 17.67
N VAL A 64 5.11 -0.54 17.41
CA VAL A 64 4.54 -1.24 16.25
C VAL A 64 4.91 -0.51 14.96
N LEU A 65 4.81 0.81 14.95
CA LEU A 65 5.19 1.63 13.79
C LEU A 65 6.67 1.51 13.47
N THR A 66 7.54 1.55 14.49
CA THR A 66 8.99 1.34 14.31
C THR A 66 9.29 -0.06 13.80
N LYS A 67 8.66 -1.11 14.36
CA LYS A 67 8.84 -2.50 13.91
C LYS A 67 8.47 -2.68 12.44
N ASN A 68 7.42 -1.99 11.97
CA ASN A 68 6.91 -2.09 10.61
C ASN A 68 7.55 -1.07 9.64
N ALA A 69 8.51 -0.26 10.09
CA ALA A 69 9.12 0.83 9.31
C ALA A 69 8.07 1.79 8.70
N LEU A 70 7.06 2.13 9.48
CA LEU A 70 5.96 3.01 9.10
C LEU A 70 6.07 4.34 9.86
N PRO A 71 6.87 5.32 9.39
CA PRO A 71 6.93 6.62 10.02
C PRO A 71 5.56 7.32 9.90
N ARG A 72 5.28 8.20 10.87
CA ARG A 72 4.05 9.03 10.83
C ARG A 72 4.11 10.09 9.75
N ASP A 73 5.32 10.54 9.42
CA ASP A 73 5.54 11.45 8.30
C ASP A 73 5.63 10.64 7.01
N VAL A 74 4.68 10.91 6.12
CA VAL A 74 4.59 10.26 4.82
C VAL A 74 5.75 10.67 3.90
N GLU A 75 6.28 11.87 4.06
CA GLU A 75 7.44 12.33 3.28
C GLU A 75 8.71 11.57 3.69
N GLU A 76 8.85 11.25 4.99
CA GLU A 76 9.94 10.38 5.46
C GLU A 76 9.84 9.01 4.79
N PHE A 77 8.64 8.42 4.72
CA PHE A 77 8.43 7.12 4.08
C PHE A 77 8.83 7.14 2.60
N PHE A 78 8.32 8.12 1.83
CA PHE A 78 8.58 8.18 0.39
C PHE A 78 9.99 8.67 0.05
N SER A 79 10.65 9.46 0.89
CA SER A 79 12.04 9.88 0.65
C SER A 79 13.03 8.70 0.66
N LYS A 80 12.69 7.63 1.38
CA LYS A 80 13.47 6.38 1.47
C LYS A 80 12.98 5.30 0.50
N GLY A 81 11.97 5.62 -0.31
CA GLY A 81 11.24 4.67 -1.13
C GLY A 81 11.35 4.93 -2.63
N VAL A 82 11.30 3.86 -3.42
CA VAL A 82 11.14 3.94 -4.86
C VAL A 82 9.67 3.67 -5.20
N LEU A 83 8.89 4.74 -5.41
CA LEU A 83 7.47 4.61 -5.76
C LEU A 83 7.31 3.97 -7.14
N LEU A 84 6.50 2.91 -7.21
CA LEU A 84 6.10 2.29 -8.47
C LEU A 84 5.31 3.29 -9.32
N LYS A 85 5.79 3.55 -10.53
CA LYS A 85 5.18 4.46 -11.50
C LYS A 85 4.63 3.67 -12.68
N ALA A 86 3.62 4.20 -13.35
CA ALA A 86 3.16 3.65 -14.62
C ALA A 86 4.30 3.68 -15.66
N PHE A 87 4.44 2.59 -16.42
CA PHE A 87 5.41 2.47 -17.50
C PHE A 87 4.76 1.86 -18.74
N SER A 88 5.22 2.24 -19.94
CA SER A 88 4.60 1.88 -21.22
C SER A 88 4.98 0.48 -21.74
N ARG A 89 5.96 -0.19 -21.13
CA ARG A 89 6.56 -1.45 -21.61
C ARG A 89 6.04 -2.70 -20.90
N ASN A 90 4.80 -2.67 -20.39
CA ASN A 90 4.21 -3.77 -19.60
C ASN A 90 4.32 -5.14 -20.27
N GLU A 91 3.99 -5.24 -21.57
CA GLU A 91 4.04 -6.52 -22.30
C GLU A 91 5.45 -7.09 -22.40
N GLN A 92 6.45 -6.22 -22.64
CA GLN A 92 7.84 -6.62 -22.71
C GLN A 92 8.32 -7.17 -21.35
N PHE A 93 8.03 -6.45 -20.27
CA PHE A 93 8.38 -6.90 -18.92
C PHE A 93 7.65 -8.19 -18.53
N ALA A 94 6.37 -8.33 -18.92
CA ALA A 94 5.61 -9.56 -18.69
C ALA A 94 6.25 -10.76 -19.39
N LYS A 95 6.70 -10.59 -20.64
CA LYS A 95 7.40 -11.65 -21.39
C LYS A 95 8.71 -12.06 -20.71
N VAL A 96 9.56 -11.09 -20.38
CA VAL A 96 10.83 -11.35 -19.66
C VAL A 96 10.57 -12.06 -18.33
N PHE A 97 9.52 -11.65 -17.60
CA PHE A 97 9.14 -12.31 -16.36
C PHE A 97 8.71 -13.77 -16.56
N GLN A 98 8.00 -14.10 -17.64
CA GLN A 98 7.65 -15.50 -17.95
C GLN A 98 8.88 -16.34 -18.34
N GLU A 99 9.81 -15.77 -19.12
CA GLU A 99 11.09 -16.43 -19.47
C GLU A 99 11.85 -16.81 -18.19
N ILE A 100 12.11 -15.83 -17.31
CA ILE A 100 12.79 -16.05 -16.02
C ILE A 100 12.08 -17.15 -15.20
N LYS A 101 10.75 -17.09 -15.08
CA LYS A 101 9.97 -18.05 -14.30
C LYS A 101 10.07 -19.49 -14.81
N SER A 102 10.25 -19.65 -16.10
CA SER A 102 10.21 -20.96 -16.73
C SER A 102 11.60 -21.60 -16.85
N GLY A 103 12.63 -20.93 -16.32
CA GLY A 103 14.01 -21.40 -16.30
C GLY A 103 14.79 -21.08 -17.58
N PHE A 104 14.32 -20.09 -18.33
CA PHE A 104 14.86 -19.67 -19.63
C PHE A 104 15.82 -18.49 -19.49
#